data_AF-A0A142D1L0-F1
#
_entry.id   AF-A0A142D1L0-F1
#
_cell.length_a   1.000
_cell.length_b   1.000
_cell.length_c   1.000
_cell.angle_alpha   90.00
_cell.angle_beta   90.00
_cell.angle_gamma   90.00
#
_symmetry.space_group_name_H-M   'P 1'
#
loop_
_entity.id
_entity.type
_entity.pdbx_description
1 polymer ?
#
loop_
_entity_poly.entity_id
_entity_poly.type
_entity_poly.pdbx_seq_one_letter_code
_entity_poly.pdbx_strand_id
1 'polypeptide(L)' 'MQLIVEKDLRYIGVMGSKQRTSRLLNFGELPFQISTPVGLTIGAEGPEEIAISILAELIHVKKMLLKSKVPFL' A
#
# COMPACT_ATOMS: atom_id res chain seq x y z
N MET A 1 -12.49 1.46 8.20
CA MET A 1 -11.22 0.70 8.35
C MET A 1 -11.20 -0.25 9.54
N GLN A 2 -11.95 -0.03 10.62
CA GLN A 2 -11.97 -0.93 11.79
C GLN A 2 -12.19 -2.41 11.45
N LEU A 3 -13.05 -2.71 10.47
CA LEU A 3 -13.33 -4.10 10.01
C LEU A 3 -12.15 -4.81 9.31
N ILE A 4 -11.17 -4.06 8.82
CA ILE A 4 -10.12 -4.54 7.90
C ILE A 4 -8.79 -4.73 8.65
N VAL A 5 -8.57 -3.96 9.72
CA VAL A 5 -7.33 -3.97 10.53
C VAL A 5 -7.13 -5.31 11.26
N GLU A 6 -8.21 -6.01 11.60
CA GLU A 6 -8.15 -7.32 12.29
C GLU A 6 -7.93 -8.51 11.35
N LYS A 7 -7.80 -8.26 10.04
CA LYS A 7 -7.61 -9.32 9.04
C LYS A 7 -6.13 -9.48 8.72
N ASP A 8 -5.69 -10.73 8.54
CA ASP A 8 -4.34 -11.05 8.05
C ASP A 8 -4.23 -10.70 6.56
N LEU A 9 -3.97 -9.43 6.29
CA LEU A 9 -3.86 -8.88 4.94
C LEU A 9 -2.39 -8.69 4.56
N ARG A 10 -2.08 -9.09 3.34
CA ARG A 10 -0.72 -8.99 2.79
C ARG A 10 -0.41 -7.62 2.21
N TYR A 11 -1.44 -6.81 1.97
CA TYR A 11 -1.31 -5.47 1.42
C TYR A 11 -2.58 -4.65 1.72
N ILE A 12 -2.41 -3.40 2.13
CA ILE A 12 -3.48 -2.41 2.25
C ILE A 12 -3.00 -1.11 1.61
N GLY A 13 -3.65 -0.71 0.52
CA GLY A 13 -3.39 0.55 -0.17
C GLY A 13 -4.49 1.57 0.12
N VAL A 14 -4.11 2.80 0.48
CA VAL A 14 -5.07 3.90 0.69
C VAL A 14 -4.78 5.05 -0.26
N MET A 15 -5.77 5.37 -1.09
CA MET A 15 -5.74 6.52 -1.97
C MET A 15 -5.95 7.83 -1.19
N GLY A 16 -5.13 8.83 -1.48
CA GLY A 16 -5.13 10.12 -0.80
C GLY A 16 -3.84 10.36 -0.01
N SER A 17 -3.70 11.58 0.53
CA SER A 17 -2.49 11.99 1.25
C SER A 17 -2.27 11.22 2.55
N LYS A 18 -1.02 11.10 2.98
CA LYS A 18 -0.64 10.52 4.29
C LYS A 18 -1.41 11.15 5.44
N GLN A 19 -1.58 12.48 5.40
CA GLN A 19 -2.32 13.23 6.42
C GLN A 19 -3.79 12.82 6.46
N ARG A 20 -4.45 12.66 5.30
CA ARG A 20 -5.85 12.21 5.25
C ARG A 20 -5.97 10.79 5.79
N THR A 21 -5.05 9.90 5.43
CA THR A 21 -5.04 8.51 5.89
C THR A 21 -4.83 8.40 7.40
N SER A 22 -3.89 9.16 7.97
CA SER A 22 -3.69 9.21 9.43
C SER A 22 -4.94 9.70 10.17
N ARG A 23 -5.60 10.75 9.68
CA ARG A 23 -6.88 11.23 10.23
C ARG A 23 -8.00 10.20 10.16
N LEU A 24 -8.15 9.51 9.02
CA LEU A 24 -9.19 8.46 8.84
C LEU A 24 -9.02 7.29 9.79
N LEU A 25 -7.80 7.08 10.25
CA LEU A 25 -7.42 5.94 11.06
C LEU A 25 -7.44 6.20 12.55
N ASN A 26 -7.53 7.47 12.98
CA ASN A 26 -7.35 7.89 14.37
C ASN A 26 -6.07 7.30 15.02
N PHE A 27 -5.08 6.93 14.20
CA PHE A 27 -3.78 6.49 14.68
C PHE A 27 -2.83 7.68 14.73
N GLY A 28 -2.03 7.77 15.81
CA GLY A 28 -0.92 8.70 15.87
C GLY A 28 0.12 8.41 14.78
N GLU A 29 0.51 7.14 14.65
CA GLU A 29 1.40 6.64 13.59
C GLU A 29 0.71 5.59 12.73
N LEU A 30 0.90 5.66 11.41
CA LEU A 30 0.35 4.68 10.48
C LEU A 30 1.07 3.34 10.64
N PRO A 31 0.36 2.21 10.81
CA PRO A 31 1.01 0.91 10.82
C PRO A 31 1.76 0.68 9.50
N PHE A 32 2.96 0.08 9.58
CA PHE A 32 3.85 -0.17 8.44
C PHE A 32 3.20 -0.97 7.28
N GLN A 33 2.07 -1.62 7.54
CA GLN A 33 1.34 -2.43 6.56
C GLN A 33 0.46 -1.59 5.60
N ILE A 34 0.36 -0.27 5.79
CA ILE A 34 -0.46 0.61 4.95
C ILE A 34 0.42 1.38 3.96
N SER A 35 0.17 1.16 2.68
CA SER A 35 0.76 1.94 1.59
C SER A 35 -0.11 3.19 1.32
N THR A 36 0.43 4.37 1.61
CA THR A 36 -0.30 5.64 1.39
C THR A 36 0.66 6.81 1.09
N PRO A 37 0.40 7.64 0.06
CA PRO A 37 -0.59 7.41 -1.01
C PRO A 37 -0.30 6.10 -1.74
N VAL A 38 -1.36 5.39 -2.13
CA VAL A 38 -1.23 4.11 -2.83
C VAL A 38 -0.55 4.28 -4.20
N GLY A 39 0.27 3.31 -4.58
CA GLY A 39 0.98 3.30 -5.85
C GLY A 39 2.40 3.88 -5.80
N LEU A 40 3.23 3.48 -6.76
CA LEU A 40 4.58 4.00 -6.92
C LEU A 40 4.57 5.48 -7.35
N THR A 41 5.56 6.25 -6.89
CA THR A 41 5.74 7.66 -7.24
C THR A 41 6.27 7.81 -8.67
N ILE A 42 5.37 7.70 -9.66
CA ILE A 42 5.66 7.85 -11.09
C ILE A 42 5.20 9.19 -11.67
N GLY A 43 4.65 10.08 -10.85
CA GLY A 43 4.01 11.32 -11.33
C GLY A 43 2.65 11.10 -11.99
N ALA A 44 1.94 10.03 -11.60
CA ALA A 44 0.68 9.62 -12.21
C ALA A 44 -0.41 10.71 -12.10
N GLU A 45 -1.06 10.99 -13.23
CA GLU A 45 -2.23 11.86 -13.35
C GLU A 45 -3.42 11.10 -13.98
N GLY A 46 -4.62 11.36 -13.47
CA GLY A 46 -5.83 10.68 -13.96
C GLY A 46 -5.93 9.19 -13.57
N PRO A 47 -7.08 8.57 -13.81
CA PRO A 47 -7.36 7.22 -13.30
C PRO A 47 -6.51 6.13 -13.94
N GLU A 48 -6.15 6.25 -15.22
CA GLU A 48 -5.38 5.24 -15.96
C GLU A 48 -3.95 5.14 -15.42
N GLU A 49 -3.26 6.26 -15.25
CA GLU A 49 -1.89 6.28 -14.73
C GLU A 49 -1.83 5.88 -13.26
N ILE A 50 -2.83 6.29 -12.47
CA ILE A 50 -2.99 5.87 -11.07
C ILE A 50 -3.16 4.35 -11.00
N ALA A 51 -3.95 3.74 -11.88
CA ALA A 51 -4.13 2.28 -11.91
C ALA A 51 -2.81 1.55 -12.22
N ILE A 52 -2.02 2.05 -13.17
CA ILE A 52 -0.69 1.50 -13.49
C ILE A 52 0.27 1.62 -12.29
N SER A 53 0.28 2.78 -11.63
CA SER A 53 1.09 3.02 -10.44
C SER A 53 0.77 2.02 -9.29
N ILE A 54 -0.52 1.76 -9.06
CA ILE A 54 -0.99 0.79 -8.05
C ILE A 54 -0.60 -0.63 -8.45
N LEU A 55 -0.81 -1.01 -9.71
CA LEU A 55 -0.46 -2.35 -10.19
C LEU A 55 1.05 -2.61 -10.07
N ALA A 56 1.88 -1.62 -10.38
CA ALA A 56 3.32 -1.70 -10.24
C ALA A 56 3.74 -1.92 -8.77
N GLU A 57 3.10 -1.21 -7.83
CA GLU A 57 3.31 -1.40 -6.39
C GLU A 57 2.93 -2.82 -5.94
N LEU A 58 1.78 -3.34 -6.38
CA LEU A 58 1.34 -4.70 -6.06
C LEU A 58 2.31 -5.78 -6.56
N ILE A 59 2.82 -5.62 -7.79
CA ILE A 59 3.83 -6.53 -8.35
C ILE A 59 5.12 -6.47 -7.52
N HIS A 60 5.55 -5.28 -7.14
CA HIS A 60 6.75 -5.08 -6.31
C HIS A 60 6.62 -5.78 -4.95
N VAL A 61 5.52 -5.52 -4.22
CA VAL A 61 5.24 -6.13 -2.91
C VAL A 61 5.19 -7.65 -3.03
N LYS A 62 4.50 -8.19 -4.04
CA LYS A 62 4.44 -9.64 -4.29
C LYS A 62 5.84 -10.24 -4.48
N LYS A 63 6.71 -9.60 -5.26
CA LYS A 63 8.09 -10.08 -5.48
C LYS A 63 8.92 -10.04 -4.20
N MET A 64 8.80 -8.99 -3.39
CA MET A 64 9.52 -8.89 -2.12
C MET A 64 9.07 -9.96 -1.11
N LEU A 65 7.77 -10.22 -1.02
CA LEU A 65 7.22 -11.30 -0.19
C LEU A 65 7.67 -12.70 -0.63
N LEU A 66 7.90 -12.92 -1.93
CA LEU A 66 8.43 -14.19 -2.44
C LEU A 66 9.92 -14.35 -2.10
N LYS A 67 10.72 -13.28 -2.28
CA LYS A 67 12.15 -13.28 -1.89
C LYS A 67 12.33 -13.54 -0.40
N SER A 68 11.51 -12.93 0.46
CA SER A 68 11.58 -13.17 1.91
C SER A 68 11.22 -14.61 2.31
N LYS A 69 10.46 -15.34 1.47
CA LYS A 69 10.10 -16.75 1.69
C LYS A 69 11.11 -17.74 1.12
N VAL A 70 12.00 -17.30 0.22
CA VAL A 70 13.02 -18.15 -0.41
C VAL A 70 14.37 -17.42 -0.30
N PRO A 71 15.03 -17.47 0.87
CA PRO A 71 16.18 -16.61 1.14
C PRO A 71 17.48 -17.04 0.44
N PHE A 72 17.48 -18.17 -0.27
CA PHE A 72 18.68 -18.87 -0.74
C PHE A 72 18.71 -19.16 -2.26
N LEU A 73 18.00 -18.35 -3.06
CA LEU A 73 18.18 -18.24 -4.52
C LEU A 73 18.50 -16.80 -4.90
#